data_AF-A0A2C5Y931-F1
#
_entry.id   AF-A0A2C5Y931-F1
#
_cell.length_a   1.000
_cell.length_b   1.000
_cell.length_c   1.000
_cell.angle_alpha   90.00
_cell.angle_beta   90.00
_cell.angle_gamma   90.00
#
_symmetry.space_group_name_H-M   'P 1'
#
loop_
_entity.id
_entity.type
_entity.pdbx_description
1 polymer ?
#
loop_
_entity_poly.entity_id
_entity_poly.type
_entity_poly.pdbx_seq_one_letter_code
_entity_poly.pdbx_strand_id
1 'polypeptide(L)'
;MPCCIAVVQFSQCQHSLLFLLGCTSPACQELCPKEQRELLVQTQFKWMCDACHRRRSSSEAKAKIQEWNKRKRKLSQDATLAMHDRESRMQALRRREEYLAQLLGQQHAKQLKEIEAAEHWTWQYGRAGFVARYWKSAGSGKQSLDEQVQVQRDIWEKALGFMTRLRCTRQLDLAVVVDAMRGLGKPQDEGYARRE
;
A
#
# COMPACT_ATOMS: atom_id res chain seq x y z
N MET A 1 -5.99 25.95 10.42
CA MET A 1 -5.17 25.72 9.21
C MET A 1 -4.83 24.24 9.17
N PRO A 2 -5.33 23.47 8.19
CA PRO A 2 -5.36 22.03 8.35
C PRO A 2 -4.08 21.31 7.91
N CYS A 3 -3.77 20.22 8.59
CA CYS A 3 -2.84 19.21 8.11
C CYS A 3 -3.56 18.33 7.09
N CYS A 4 -3.01 18.21 5.89
CA CYS A 4 -3.56 17.38 4.84
C CYS A 4 -3.01 15.96 4.94
N ILE A 5 -3.88 14.96 4.88
CA ILE A 5 -3.52 13.56 5.00
C ILE A 5 -4.02 12.74 3.80
N ALA A 6 -3.31 11.66 3.50
CA ALA A 6 -3.81 10.57 2.65
C ALA A 6 -3.86 9.27 3.45
N VAL A 7 -4.77 8.37 3.07
CA VAL A 7 -4.98 7.11 3.77
C VAL A 7 -5.05 5.95 2.76
N VAL A 8 -4.37 4.85 3.08
CA VAL A 8 -4.57 3.54 2.42
C VAL A 8 -5.26 2.62 3.41
N GLN A 9 -6.43 2.13 3.04
CA GLN A 9 -7.18 1.14 3.83
C GLN A 9 -6.98 -0.26 3.24
N PHE A 10 -6.56 -1.20 4.08
CA PHE A 10 -6.29 -2.57 3.66
C PHE A 10 -7.49 -3.48 3.94
N SER A 11 -8.07 -4.03 2.88
CA SER A 11 -9.34 -4.77 2.95
C SER A 11 -9.26 -6.06 3.77
N GLN A 12 -8.08 -6.70 3.82
CA GLN A 12 -7.91 -8.00 4.49
C GLN A 12 -7.46 -7.89 5.96
N CYS A 13 -7.14 -6.70 6.48
CA CYS A 13 -6.66 -6.58 7.85
C CYS A 13 -7.21 -5.39 8.66
N GLN A 14 -8.17 -4.63 8.12
CA GLN A 14 -8.79 -3.43 8.74
C GLN A 14 -7.82 -2.30 9.14
N HIS A 15 -6.51 -2.54 9.13
CA HIS A 15 -5.50 -1.52 9.30
C HIS A 15 -5.55 -0.49 8.17
N SER A 16 -5.19 0.73 8.56
CA SER A 16 -5.03 1.84 7.63
C SER A 16 -3.65 2.45 7.82
N LEU A 17 -3.01 2.81 6.71
CA LEU A 17 -1.76 3.56 6.73
C LEU A 17 -2.08 5.02 6.43
N LEU A 18 -1.59 5.91 7.28
CA LEU A 18 -1.82 7.36 7.18
C LEU A 18 -0.53 8.05 6.75
N PHE A 19 -0.65 8.91 5.75
CA PHE A 19 0.41 9.77 5.27
C PHE A 19 0.12 11.23 5.60
N LEU A 20 1.09 11.92 6.21
CA LEU A 20 1.09 13.38 6.25
C LEU A 20 1.60 13.91 4.90
N LEU A 21 0.77 14.69 4.20
CA LEU A 21 1.09 15.24 2.89
C LEU A 21 1.73 16.63 3.00
N GLY A 22 1.29 17.39 3.98
CA GLY A 22 1.74 18.75 4.26
C GLY A 22 0.81 19.44 5.25
N CYS A 23 1.26 20.57 5.78
CA CYS A 23 0.45 21.46 6.59
C CYS A 23 0.50 22.85 5.98
N THR A 24 -0.62 23.57 6.06
CA THR A 24 -0.64 24.97 5.61
C THR A 24 -0.04 25.93 6.65
N SER A 25 0.30 25.45 7.85
CA SER A 25 1.00 26.23 8.89
C SER A 25 2.51 26.01 8.83
N PRO A 26 3.34 27.07 8.80
CA PRO A 26 4.80 26.97 8.74
C PRO A 26 5.44 26.44 10.03
N ALA A 27 4.75 26.50 11.17
CA ALA A 27 5.25 26.04 12.47
C ALA A 27 4.87 24.58 12.79
N CYS A 28 4.34 23.83 11.83
CA CYS A 28 3.83 22.49 12.04
C CYS A 28 4.98 21.46 11.99
N GLN A 29 5.37 20.94 13.15
CA GLN A 29 6.39 19.87 13.29
C GLN A 29 5.77 18.47 13.34
N GLU A 30 4.52 18.35 13.79
CA GLU A 30 3.79 17.08 13.94
C GLU A 30 2.37 17.16 13.35
N LEU A 31 1.69 16.02 13.26
CA LEU A 31 0.28 15.96 12.83
C LEU A 31 -0.59 16.84 13.72
N CYS A 32 -1.27 17.82 13.10
CA CYS A 32 -2.28 18.68 13.73
C CYS A 32 -3.32 17.87 14.52
N PRO A 33 -4.04 18.47 15.49
CA PRO A 33 -5.20 17.86 16.13
C PRO A 33 -6.20 17.33 15.09
N LYS A 34 -6.96 16.27 15.42
CA LYS A 34 -7.84 15.56 14.47
C LYS A 34 -8.85 16.49 13.82
N GLU A 35 -9.33 17.47 14.55
CA GLU A 35 -10.30 18.49 14.15
C GLU A 35 -9.75 19.41 13.06
N GLN A 36 -8.43 19.48 12.95
CA GLN A 36 -7.69 20.27 11.96
C GLN A 36 -7.05 19.38 10.89
N ARG A 37 -7.41 18.09 10.80
CA ARG A 37 -6.93 17.23 9.71
C ARG A 37 -7.92 17.25 8.57
N GLU A 38 -7.41 17.37 7.36
CA GLU A 38 -8.19 17.25 6.14
C GLU A 38 -7.74 16.02 5.37
N LEU A 39 -8.67 15.11 5.11
CA LEU A 39 -8.44 13.95 4.27
C LEU A 39 -8.52 14.35 2.80
N LEU A 40 -7.38 14.36 2.11
CA LEU A 40 -7.35 14.66 0.69
C LEU A 40 -7.67 13.44 -0.17
N VAL A 41 -7.14 12.29 0.22
CA VAL A 41 -7.23 11.06 -0.57
C VAL A 41 -7.38 9.87 0.36
N GLN A 42 -8.36 9.02 0.09
CA GLN A 42 -8.45 7.70 0.69
C GLN A 42 -8.52 6.67 -0.41
N THR A 43 -7.65 5.67 -0.32
CA THR A 43 -7.68 4.51 -1.20
C THR A 43 -7.99 3.26 -0.40
N GLN A 44 -8.59 2.29 -1.08
CA GLN A 44 -8.82 0.95 -0.57
C GLN A 44 -8.05 -0.04 -1.43
N PHE A 45 -7.24 -0.85 -0.77
CA PHE A 45 -6.40 -1.85 -1.41
C PHE A 45 -6.84 -3.26 -1.03
N LYS A 46 -6.79 -4.19 -1.99
CA LYS A 46 -7.35 -5.54 -1.81
C LYS A 46 -6.58 -6.42 -0.82
N TRP A 47 -5.28 -6.16 -0.64
CA TRP A 47 -4.40 -7.00 0.19
C TRP A 47 -4.42 -6.57 1.67
N MET A 48 -3.70 -7.34 2.49
CA MET A 48 -3.31 -6.93 3.84
C MET A 48 -2.09 -6.02 3.80
N CYS A 49 -1.87 -5.23 4.86
CA CYS A 49 -0.65 -4.43 4.99
C CYS A 49 0.58 -5.32 5.18
N ASP A 50 1.77 -4.78 4.89
CA ASP A 50 3.06 -5.48 5.04
C ASP A 50 3.24 -6.07 6.45
N ALA A 51 2.92 -5.29 7.49
CA ALA A 51 3.03 -5.77 8.88
C ALA A 51 2.15 -7.00 9.15
N CYS A 52 0.91 -7.02 8.66
CA CYS A 52 0.02 -8.18 8.78
C CYS A 52 0.50 -9.35 7.95
N HIS A 53 1.04 -9.09 6.76
CA HIS A 53 1.63 -10.10 5.89
C HIS A 53 2.79 -10.81 6.61
N ARG A 54 3.74 -10.05 7.16
CA ARG A 54 4.88 -10.60 7.93
C ARG A 54 4.42 -11.45 9.12
N ARG A 55 3.43 -10.99 9.88
CA ARG A 55 2.88 -11.75 11.02
C ARG A 55 2.25 -13.08 10.56
N ARG A 56 1.45 -13.04 9.49
CA ARG A 56 0.83 -14.23 8.91
C ARG A 56 1.88 -15.20 8.40
N SER A 57 2.85 -14.72 7.62
CA SER A 57 3.97 -15.50 7.09
C SER A 57 4.77 -16.18 8.20
N SER A 58 5.04 -15.46 9.30
CA SER A 58 5.71 -16.03 10.47
C SER A 58 4.89 -17.15 11.14
N SER A 59 3.58 -16.98 11.27
CA SER A 59 2.68 -18.01 11.80
C SER A 59 2.63 -19.24 10.90
N GLU A 60 2.48 -19.05 9.60
CA GLU A 60 2.48 -20.12 8.60
C GLU A 60 3.82 -20.88 8.56
N ALA A 61 4.95 -20.17 8.70
CA ALA A 61 6.26 -20.78 8.78
C ALA A 61 6.38 -21.73 9.99
N LYS A 62 5.87 -21.33 11.17
CA LYS A 62 5.84 -22.20 12.36
C LYS A 62 5.02 -23.48 12.11
N ALA A 63 3.83 -23.35 11.53
CA ALA A 63 2.98 -24.49 11.19
C ALA A 63 3.67 -25.42 10.17
N LYS A 64 4.32 -24.86 9.15
CA LYS A 64 5.08 -25.63 8.15
C LYS A 64 6.25 -26.40 8.77
N ILE A 65 6.99 -25.81 9.71
CA ILE A 65 8.07 -26.50 10.42
C ILE A 65 7.53 -27.72 11.18
N GLN A 66 6.38 -27.58 11.85
CA GLN A 66 5.75 -28.69 12.57
C GLN A 66 5.32 -29.80 11.61
N GLU A 67 4.66 -29.46 10.51
CA GLU A 67 4.22 -30.42 9.50
C GLU A 67 5.40 -31.11 8.82
N TRP A 68 6.47 -30.37 8.50
CA TRP A 68 7.72 -30.90 7.99
C TRP A 68 8.35 -31.93 8.94
N ASN A 69 8.43 -31.60 10.24
CA ASN A 69 8.96 -32.50 11.25
C ASN A 69 8.09 -33.76 11.38
N LYS A 70 6.77 -33.62 11.30
CA LYS A 70 5.84 -34.76 11.31
C LYS A 70 6.05 -35.68 10.10
N ARG A 71 6.19 -35.12 8.89
CA ARG A 71 6.46 -35.89 7.66
C ARG A 71 7.80 -36.62 7.73
N LYS A 72 8.84 -35.94 8.22
CA LYS A 72 10.17 -36.55 8.46
C LYS A 72 10.08 -37.74 9.42
N ARG A 73 9.45 -37.54 10.58
CA ARG A 73 9.27 -38.59 11.59
C ARG A 73 8.52 -39.79 11.02
N LYS A 74 7.40 -39.54 10.33
CA LYS A 74 6.61 -40.59 9.68
C LYS A 74 7.46 -41.40 8.70
N LEU A 75 8.24 -40.73 7.85
CA LEU A 75 9.11 -41.42 6.89
C LEU A 75 10.24 -42.21 7.56
N SER A 76 10.83 -41.68 8.64
CA SER A 76 11.91 -42.36 9.37
C SER A 76 11.42 -43.58 10.17
N GLN A 77 10.18 -43.55 10.65
CA GLN A 77 9.58 -44.60 11.47
C GLN A 77 8.80 -45.63 10.63
N ASP A 78 8.73 -45.43 9.31
CA ASP A 78 8.03 -46.34 8.42
C ASP A 78 8.83 -47.63 8.21
N ALA A 79 8.55 -48.62 9.06
CA ALA A 79 9.19 -49.93 9.03
C ALA A 79 8.91 -50.71 7.73
N THR A 80 7.88 -50.34 6.96
CA THR A 80 7.52 -51.02 5.71
C THR A 80 8.43 -50.68 4.54
N LEU A 81 9.20 -49.59 4.64
CA LEU A 81 10.10 -49.12 3.59
C LEU A 81 11.51 -49.65 3.79
N ALA A 82 12.18 -50.05 2.71
CA ALA A 82 13.61 -50.30 2.72
C ALA A 82 14.40 -49.01 2.99
N MET A 83 15.60 -49.13 3.56
CA MET A 83 16.45 -47.97 3.93
C MET A 83 16.72 -47.04 2.74
N HIS A 84 17.09 -47.62 1.59
CA HIS A 84 17.32 -46.87 0.34
C HIS A 84 16.08 -46.07 -0.09
N ASP A 85 14.88 -46.66 0.00
CA ASP A 85 13.65 -46.00 -0.39
C ASP A 85 13.26 -44.87 0.57
N ARG A 86 13.57 -45.02 1.87
CA ARG A 86 13.41 -43.94 2.86
C ARG A 86 14.33 -42.76 2.53
N GLU A 87 15.59 -43.01 2.20
CA GLU A 87 16.54 -41.96 1.83
C GLU A 87 16.10 -41.22 0.56
N SER A 88 15.74 -41.96 -0.49
CA SER A 88 15.25 -41.39 -1.75
C SER A 88 13.98 -40.53 -1.52
N ARG A 89 13.01 -41.04 -0.76
CA ARG A 89 11.79 -40.29 -0.41
C ARG A 89 12.10 -39.07 0.45
N MET A 90 13.08 -39.13 1.34
CA MET A 90 13.50 -37.99 2.17
C MET A 90 14.13 -36.89 1.30
N GLN A 91 14.95 -37.26 0.31
CA GLN A 91 15.53 -36.31 -0.64
C GLN A 91 14.46 -35.67 -1.52
N ALA A 92 13.52 -36.46 -2.05
CA ALA A 92 12.39 -35.94 -2.81
C ALA A 92 11.54 -34.95 -1.98
N LEU A 93 11.31 -35.27 -0.71
CA LEU A 93 10.58 -34.42 0.22
C LEU A 93 11.32 -33.08 0.46
N ARG A 94 12.65 -33.09 0.62
CA ARG A 94 13.48 -31.87 0.73
C ARG A 94 13.39 -30.99 -0.51
N ARG A 95 13.61 -31.56 -1.69
CA ARG A 95 13.55 -30.82 -2.97
C ARG A 95 12.16 -30.20 -3.18
N ARG A 96 11.11 -30.93 -2.82
CA ARG A 96 9.74 -30.41 -2.89
C ARG A 96 9.53 -29.20 -1.99
N GLU A 97 9.96 -29.26 -0.73
CA GLU A 97 9.81 -28.12 0.19
C GLU A 97 10.66 -26.91 -0.24
N GLU A 98 11.88 -27.14 -0.72
CA GLU A 98 12.74 -26.08 -1.26
C GLU A 98 12.08 -25.37 -2.45
N TYR A 99 11.54 -26.14 -3.40
CA TYR A 99 10.81 -25.60 -4.54
C TYR A 99 9.57 -24.80 -4.13
N LEU A 100 8.77 -25.34 -3.21
CA LEU A 100 7.58 -24.63 -2.69
C LEU A 100 7.97 -23.35 -1.94
N ALA A 101 9.06 -23.37 -1.16
CA ALA A 101 9.56 -22.19 -0.47
C ALA A 101 10.00 -21.10 -1.46
N GLN A 102 10.66 -21.48 -2.56
CA GLN A 102 11.05 -20.54 -3.62
C GLN A 102 9.82 -19.92 -4.31
N LEU A 103 8.84 -20.73 -4.72
CA LEU A 103 7.61 -20.24 -5.35
C LEU A 103 6.86 -19.25 -4.45
N LEU A 104 6.70 -19.61 -3.17
CA LEU A 104 6.03 -18.75 -2.20
C LEU A 104 6.83 -17.47 -1.94
N GLY A 105 8.16 -17.54 -1.90
CA GLY A 105 9.02 -16.37 -1.77
C GLY A 105 8.86 -15.40 -2.94
N GLN A 106 8.79 -15.91 -4.17
CA GLN A 106 8.55 -15.09 -5.36
C GLN A 106 7.16 -14.45 -5.34
N GLN A 107 6.12 -15.20 -4.98
CA GLN A 107 4.76 -14.68 -4.87
C GLN A 107 4.67 -13.59 -3.79
N HIS A 108 5.30 -13.82 -2.65
CA HIS A 108 5.36 -12.85 -1.56
C HIS A 108 6.05 -11.55 -1.99
N ALA A 109 7.20 -11.65 -2.68
CA ALA A 109 7.90 -10.47 -3.18
C ALA A 109 7.05 -9.66 -4.19
N LYS A 110 6.26 -10.34 -5.04
CA LYS A 110 5.32 -9.66 -5.94
C LYS A 110 4.23 -8.92 -5.17
N GLN A 111 3.63 -9.56 -4.17
CA GLN A 111 2.60 -8.95 -3.33
C GLN A 111 3.12 -7.72 -2.56
N LEU A 112 4.33 -7.80 -2.00
CA LEU A 112 4.95 -6.67 -1.31
C LEU A 112 5.17 -5.49 -2.27
N LYS A 113 5.65 -5.75 -3.49
CA LYS A 113 5.77 -4.69 -4.51
C LYS A 113 4.44 -4.05 -4.86
N GLU A 114 3.36 -4.82 -4.93
CA GLU A 114 2.01 -4.27 -5.15
C GLU A 114 1.54 -3.40 -3.98
N ILE A 115 1.80 -3.82 -2.73
CA ILE A 115 1.51 -3.02 -1.52
C ILE A 115 2.28 -1.71 -1.56
N GLU A 116 3.60 -1.75 -1.75
CA GLU A 116 4.45 -0.56 -1.83
C GLU A 116 4.02 0.36 -2.98
N ALA A 117 3.65 -0.19 -4.13
CA ALA A 117 3.16 0.58 -5.25
C ALA A 117 1.82 1.29 -4.93
N ALA A 118 0.90 0.62 -4.23
CA ALA A 118 -0.37 1.22 -3.80
C ALA A 118 -0.17 2.34 -2.77
N GLU A 119 0.72 2.12 -1.81
CA GLU A 119 1.14 3.12 -0.82
C GLU A 119 1.76 4.35 -1.50
N HIS A 120 2.72 4.10 -2.38
CA HIS A 120 3.42 5.15 -3.12
C HIS A 120 2.47 5.94 -4.01
N TRP A 121 1.59 5.27 -4.75
CA TRP A 121 0.58 5.91 -5.59
C TRP A 121 -0.31 6.83 -4.75
N THR A 122 -0.80 6.34 -3.61
CA THR A 122 -1.72 7.09 -2.74
C THR A 122 -1.05 8.33 -2.16
N TRP A 123 0.20 8.20 -1.72
CA TRP A 123 1.01 9.32 -1.24
C TRP A 123 1.29 10.35 -2.34
N GLN A 124 1.73 9.90 -3.53
CA GLN A 124 2.05 10.78 -4.66
C GLN A 124 0.82 11.55 -5.13
N TYR A 125 -0.30 10.85 -5.27
CA TYR A 125 -1.57 11.43 -5.68
C TYR A 125 -2.07 12.46 -4.65
N GLY A 126 -2.04 12.10 -3.36
CA GLY A 126 -2.35 13.03 -2.27
C GLY A 126 -1.45 14.26 -2.25
N ARG A 127 -0.14 14.08 -2.43
CA ARG A 127 0.82 15.19 -2.44
C ARG A 127 0.60 16.14 -3.62
N ALA A 128 0.31 15.60 -4.80
CA ALA A 128 -0.05 16.42 -5.96
C ALA A 128 -1.35 17.20 -5.71
N GLY A 129 -2.35 16.58 -5.07
CA GLY A 129 -3.58 17.25 -4.63
C GLY A 129 -3.31 18.38 -3.64
N PHE A 130 -2.45 18.16 -2.65
CA PHE A 130 -2.04 19.18 -1.68
C PHE A 130 -1.40 20.39 -2.38
N VAL A 131 -0.44 20.17 -3.28
CA VAL A 131 0.19 21.25 -4.06
C VAL A 131 -0.85 21.99 -4.89
N ALA A 132 -1.71 21.26 -5.61
CA ALA A 132 -2.75 21.87 -6.43
C ALA A 132 -3.73 22.74 -5.62
N ARG A 133 -3.98 22.41 -4.35
CA ARG A 133 -4.95 23.12 -3.50
C ARG A 133 -4.35 24.25 -2.67
N TYR A 134 -3.13 24.08 -2.15
CA TYR A 134 -2.58 24.94 -1.09
C TYR A 134 -1.28 25.67 -1.46
N TRP A 135 -0.76 25.52 -2.67
CA TRP A 135 0.46 26.23 -3.10
C TRP A 135 0.39 27.76 -2.98
N LYS A 136 -0.83 28.33 -2.97
CA LYS A 136 -1.07 29.78 -2.79
C LYS A 136 -0.62 30.34 -1.43
N SER A 137 -0.42 29.52 -0.40
CA SER A 137 -0.22 29.99 0.98
C SER A 137 1.25 30.15 1.42
N ALA A 138 2.24 29.78 0.59
CA ALA A 138 3.64 29.68 1.04
C ALA A 138 4.59 30.80 0.53
N GLY A 139 4.13 31.73 -0.30
CA GLY A 139 5.01 32.71 -0.97
C GLY A 139 4.79 34.16 -0.53
N SER A 140 5.40 34.58 0.59
CA SER A 140 5.51 35.99 0.98
C SER A 140 6.86 36.61 0.53
N GLY A 141 7.23 36.40 -0.73
CA GLY A 141 8.49 36.91 -1.32
C GLY A 141 8.22 38.02 -2.34
N LYS A 142 9.05 39.06 -2.36
CA LYS A 142 9.00 40.19 -3.30
C LYS A 142 9.37 39.77 -4.74
N GLN A 143 8.48 39.09 -5.45
CA GLN A 143 8.57 38.91 -6.90
C GLN A 143 7.46 39.72 -7.58
N SER A 144 7.62 40.06 -8.85
CA SER A 144 6.56 40.74 -9.59
C SER A 144 5.31 39.85 -9.63
N LEU A 145 4.13 40.47 -9.52
CA LEU A 145 2.85 39.78 -9.46
C LEU A 145 2.65 38.82 -10.66
N ASP A 146 3.11 39.23 -11.85
CA ASP A 146 2.98 38.45 -13.08
C ASP A 146 3.88 37.20 -13.10
N GLU A 147 5.13 37.31 -12.62
CA GLU A 147 6.04 36.15 -12.53
C GLU A 147 5.56 35.14 -11.49
N GLN A 148 5.00 35.60 -10.36
CA GLN A 148 4.41 34.72 -9.35
C GLN A 148 3.20 33.98 -9.90
N VAL A 149 2.31 34.68 -10.61
CA VAL A 149 1.11 34.09 -11.21
C VAL A 149 1.49 33.04 -12.25
N GLN A 150 2.51 33.31 -13.09
CA GLN A 150 2.97 32.38 -14.11
C GLN A 150 3.59 31.11 -13.51
N VAL A 151 4.49 31.25 -12.54
CA VAL A 151 5.12 30.10 -11.85
C VAL A 151 4.07 29.26 -11.11
N GLN A 152 3.08 29.90 -10.47
CA GLN A 152 2.00 29.21 -9.79
C GLN A 152 1.12 28.40 -10.76
N ARG A 153 0.80 29.00 -11.92
CA ARG A 153 0.03 28.32 -12.96
C ARG A 153 0.76 27.10 -13.50
N ASP A 154 2.05 27.22 -13.79
CA ASP A 154 2.88 26.11 -14.26
C ASP A 154 2.94 24.94 -13.27
N ILE A 155 3.08 25.23 -11.97
CA ILE A 155 3.13 24.21 -10.91
C ILE A 155 1.78 23.53 -10.77
N TRP A 156 0.69 24.30 -10.84
CA TRP A 156 -0.66 23.77 -10.79
C TRP A 156 -0.99 22.88 -11.98
N GLU A 157 -0.69 23.33 -13.20
CA GLU A 157 -0.89 22.56 -14.43
C GLU A 157 -0.05 21.26 -14.42
N LYS A 158 1.21 21.32 -13.96
CA LYS A 158 2.05 20.12 -13.79
C LYS A 158 1.46 19.15 -12.77
N ALA A 159 0.95 19.66 -11.63
CA ALA A 159 0.32 18.83 -10.59
C ALA A 159 -0.95 18.14 -11.11
N LEU A 160 -1.83 18.88 -11.80
CA LEU A 160 -3.02 18.32 -12.44
C LEU A 160 -2.68 17.29 -13.51
N GLY A 161 -1.71 17.59 -14.39
CA GLY A 161 -1.26 16.67 -15.43
C GLY A 161 -0.67 15.40 -14.84
N PHE A 162 0.06 15.50 -13.72
CA PHE A 162 0.56 14.33 -12.99
C PHE A 162 -0.57 13.50 -12.36
N MET A 163 -1.54 14.13 -11.70
CA MET A 163 -2.71 13.42 -11.15
C MET A 163 -3.53 12.72 -12.24
N THR A 164 -3.73 13.36 -13.39
CA THR A 164 -4.44 12.75 -14.53
C THR A 164 -3.69 11.53 -15.05
N ARG A 165 -2.36 11.61 -15.19
CA ARG A 165 -1.53 10.44 -15.56
C ARG A 165 -1.69 9.31 -14.55
N LEU A 166 -1.60 9.59 -13.25
CA LEU A 166 -1.76 8.60 -12.19
C LEU A 166 -3.15 7.92 -12.20
N ARG A 167 -4.20 8.66 -12.57
CA ARG A 167 -5.56 8.10 -12.73
C ARG A 167 -5.64 7.16 -13.95
N CYS A 168 -4.95 7.50 -15.03
CA CYS A 168 -4.98 6.72 -16.28
C CYS A 168 -4.08 5.48 -16.22
N THR A 169 -3.02 5.45 -15.43
CA THR A 169 -2.07 4.33 -15.34
C THR A 169 -2.57 3.16 -14.46
N ARG A 170 -3.87 2.90 -14.42
CA ARG A 170 -4.48 1.97 -13.46
C ARG A 170 -4.14 0.50 -13.78
N GLN A 171 -3.04 0.01 -13.23
CA GLN A 171 -2.63 -1.40 -13.22
C GLN A 171 -2.74 -2.06 -11.83
N LEU A 172 -3.09 -1.30 -10.79
CA LEU A 172 -3.21 -1.78 -9.42
C LEU A 172 -4.68 -1.99 -9.05
N ASP A 173 -4.98 -3.05 -8.29
CA ASP A 173 -6.28 -3.27 -7.64
C ASP A 173 -6.47 -2.31 -6.45
N LEU A 174 -6.46 -1.02 -6.77
CA LEU A 174 -6.55 0.11 -5.86
C LEU A 174 -7.79 0.93 -6.21
N ALA A 175 -8.76 0.95 -5.29
CA ALA A 175 -9.93 1.80 -5.38
C ALA A 175 -9.67 3.15 -4.73
N VAL A 176 -10.08 4.25 -5.35
CA VAL A 176 -10.09 5.57 -4.72
C VAL A 176 -11.48 5.78 -4.14
N VAL A 177 -11.56 5.90 -2.81
CA VAL A 177 -12.82 6.02 -2.06
C VAL A 177 -13.14 7.49 -1.79
N VAL A 178 -12.12 8.25 -1.41
CA VAL A 178 -12.22 9.70 -1.20
C VAL A 178 -11.20 10.39 -2.09
N ASP A 179 -11.66 11.39 -2.82
CA ASP A 179 -10.84 12.29 -3.63
C ASP A 179 -11.35 13.71 -3.44
N ALA A 180 -10.73 14.46 -2.52
CA ALA A 180 -11.09 15.85 -2.24
C ALA A 180 -10.85 16.79 -3.44
N MET A 181 -10.21 16.31 -4.51
CA MET A 181 -9.96 17.05 -5.75
C MET A 181 -11.07 16.88 -6.80
N ARG A 182 -12.06 15.99 -6.58
CA ARG A 182 -13.16 15.71 -7.53
C ARG A 182 -14.42 16.56 -7.34
N GLY A 183 -14.33 17.66 -6.60
CA GLY A 183 -15.48 18.52 -6.27
C GLY A 183 -15.93 18.31 -4.83
N LEU A 184 -16.35 19.39 -4.21
CA LEU A 184 -16.69 19.51 -2.79
C LEU A 184 -17.62 18.37 -2.32
N GLY A 185 -17.04 17.42 -1.59
CA GLY A 185 -17.67 16.64 -0.54
C GLY A 185 -19.04 16.03 -0.85
N LYS A 186 -19.08 14.91 -1.58
CA LYS A 186 -19.87 13.76 -1.14
C LYS A 186 -19.04 12.50 -1.34
N PRO A 187 -18.95 11.61 -0.35
CA PRO A 187 -18.42 10.27 -0.58
C PRO A 187 -19.20 9.66 -1.76
N GLN A 188 -18.52 8.98 -2.67
CA GLN A 188 -19.22 8.20 -3.68
C GLN A 188 -20.06 7.17 -2.92
N ASP A 189 -21.39 7.31 -2.97
CA ASP A 189 -22.30 6.27 -2.49
C ASP A 189 -21.85 4.94 -3.08
N GLU A 190 -21.74 3.95 -2.20
CA GLU A 190 -21.25 2.59 -2.44
C GLU A 190 -22.09 1.88 -3.50
N GLY A 191 -21.82 2.18 -4.78
CA GLY A 191 -22.44 1.53 -5.93
C GLY A 191 -21.67 0.31 -6.43
N TYR A 192 -20.74 -0.25 -5.66
CA TYR A 192 -20.15 -1.56 -5.96
C TYR A 192 -20.97 -2.64 -5.24
N ALA A 193 -22.18 -2.85 -5.74
CA ALA A 193 -22.86 -4.13 -5.59
C ALA A 193 -21.90 -5.21 -6.10
N ARG A 194 -21.44 -6.06 -5.18
CA ARG A 194 -20.84 -7.35 -5.53
C ARG A 194 -21.82 -8.05 -6.46
N ARG A 195 -21.40 -8.34 -7.69
CA ARG A 195 -22.01 -9.45 -8.41
C ARG A 195 -21.54 -10.71 -7.67
N GLU A 196 -22.46 -11.30 -6.93
CA GLU A 196 -22.38 -12.70 -6.49
C GLU A 196 -22.27 -13.64 -7.69
#